data_AF-A0A1V5A7D8-F1
#
_entry.id   AF-A0A1V5A7D8-F1
#
_cell.length_a   1.000
_cell.length_b   1.000
_cell.length_c   1.000
_cell.angle_alpha   90.00
_cell.angle_beta   90.00
_cell.angle_gamma   90.00
#
_symmetry.space_group_name_H-M   'P 1'
#
loop_
_entity.id
_entity.type
_entity.pdbx_description
1 polymer ?
#
loop_
_entity_poly.entity_id
_entity_poly.type
_entity_poly.pdbx_seq_one_letter_code
_entity_poly.pdbx_strand_id
1 'polypeptide(L)'
;MHARVRSGLRIMKEISKALIFFFLFVIAVPLIIGVIQEVPAGNILSFLASTFLLQAAAPPLGGPLGLSQMVVLAVMASFAIGMVLAILEICESLALTSERVSGWIEKVGKKMERYPAIQKYGAISCTLIAWIPGIGLYGTPIIAWILGWNRWLVVVFTTAGFVIAAAFVLFVAQHIHSIEDVFILGVAGAAGVIALILAGKYARKRAS
;
A
#
# COMPACT_ATOMS: atom_id res chain seq x y z
N MET A 1 26.16 -26.39 -13.70
CA MET A 1 25.84 -25.42 -14.78
C MET A 1 24.33 -25.23 -14.97
N HIS A 2 23.54 -26.29 -15.10
CA HIS A 2 22.06 -26.22 -15.23
C HIS A 2 21.34 -25.50 -14.07
N ALA A 3 21.80 -25.63 -12.82
CA ALA A 3 21.19 -24.97 -11.66
C ALA A 3 21.34 -23.44 -11.68
N ARG A 4 22.51 -22.91 -12.09
CA ARG A 4 22.74 -21.46 -12.25
C ARG A 4 21.92 -20.85 -13.38
N VAL A 5 21.81 -21.55 -14.51
CA VAL A 5 20.99 -21.10 -15.64
C VAL A 5 19.51 -21.04 -15.26
N ARG A 6 19.02 -22.03 -14.51
CA ARG A 6 17.64 -22.07 -14.01
C ARG A 6 17.34 -20.97 -12.98
N SER A 7 18.29 -20.63 -12.09
CA SER A 7 18.09 -19.50 -11.16
C SER A 7 18.09 -18.16 -11.90
N GLY A 8 19.01 -17.97 -12.85
CA GLY A 8 19.05 -16.78 -13.71
C GLY A 8 17.74 -16.53 -14.47
N LEU A 9 17.17 -17.58 -15.07
CA LEU A 9 15.87 -17.51 -15.74
C LEU A 9 14.71 -17.12 -14.79
N ARG A 10 14.72 -17.60 -13.55
CA ARG A 10 13.71 -17.21 -12.55
C ARG A 10 13.86 -15.75 -12.15
N ILE A 11 15.09 -15.30 -11.92
CA ILE A 11 15.38 -13.89 -11.58
C ILE A 11 14.89 -12.96 -12.70
N MET A 12 15.24 -13.25 -13.95
CA MET A 12 14.75 -12.47 -15.09
C MET A 12 13.23 -12.45 -15.17
N LYS A 13 12.57 -13.58 -14.88
CA LYS A 13 11.12 -13.67 -14.86
C LYS A 13 10.50 -12.78 -13.78
N GLU A 14 11.03 -12.79 -12.55
CA GLU A 14 10.49 -11.97 -11.46
C GLU A 14 10.73 -10.47 -11.71
N ILE A 15 11.91 -10.08 -12.18
CA ILE A 15 12.19 -8.69 -12.59
C ILE A 15 11.28 -8.27 -13.75
N SER A 16 11.07 -9.15 -14.74
CA SER A 16 10.16 -8.89 -15.85
C SER A 16 8.72 -8.67 -15.37
N LYS A 17 8.23 -9.50 -14.43
CA LYS A 17 6.91 -9.27 -13.82
C LYS A 17 6.85 -7.96 -13.05
N ALA A 18 7.89 -7.62 -12.28
CA ALA A 18 7.95 -6.36 -11.55
C ALA A 18 7.80 -5.17 -12.50
N LEU A 19 8.55 -5.18 -13.60
CA LEU A 19 8.45 -4.17 -14.66
C LEU A 19 7.06 -4.16 -15.30
N ILE A 20 6.52 -5.32 -15.66
CA ILE A 20 5.18 -5.42 -16.26
C ILE A 20 4.11 -4.83 -15.33
N PHE A 21 4.12 -5.20 -14.05
CA PHE A 21 3.15 -4.66 -13.08
C PHE A 21 3.34 -3.16 -12.87
N PHE A 22 4.58 -2.68 -12.81
CA PHE A 22 4.87 -1.27 -12.73
C PHE A 22 4.32 -0.53 -13.97
N PHE A 23 4.74 -0.91 -15.17
CA PHE A 23 4.27 -0.25 -16.40
C PHE A 23 2.75 -0.35 -16.56
N LEU A 24 2.14 -1.50 -16.27
CA LEU A 24 0.71 -1.70 -16.42
C LEU A 24 -0.10 -0.86 -15.43
N PHE A 25 0.16 -1.00 -14.13
CA PHE A 25 -0.69 -0.41 -13.09
C PHE A 25 -0.26 0.98 -12.64
N VAL A 26 1.03 1.33 -12.74
CA VAL A 26 1.54 2.66 -12.38
C VAL A 26 1.43 3.64 -13.54
N ILE A 27 1.54 3.18 -14.78
CA ILE A 27 1.56 4.07 -15.96
C ILE A 27 0.35 3.85 -16.86
N ALA A 28 0.19 2.66 -17.44
CA ALA A 28 -0.81 2.42 -18.50
C ALA A 28 -2.24 2.59 -17.99
N VAL A 29 -2.62 1.98 -16.87
CA VAL A 29 -3.97 2.08 -16.31
C VAL A 29 -4.31 3.53 -15.91
N PRO A 30 -3.47 4.28 -15.18
CA PRO A 30 -3.72 5.69 -14.91
C PRO A 30 -3.88 6.55 -16.17
N LEU A 31 -3.07 6.32 -17.21
CA LEU A 31 -3.20 7.04 -18.47
C LEU A 31 -4.51 6.70 -19.19
N ILE A 32 -4.93 5.43 -19.20
CA ILE A 32 -6.22 5.01 -19.75
C ILE A 32 -7.36 5.70 -19.00
N ILE A 33 -7.30 5.76 -17.65
CA ILE A 33 -8.27 6.50 -16.84
C ILE A 33 -8.30 7.97 -17.26
N GLY A 34 -7.13 8.60 -17.44
CA GLY A 34 -7.02 9.98 -17.92
C GLY A 34 -7.67 10.20 -19.28
N VAL A 35 -7.42 9.31 -20.25
CA VAL A 35 -8.03 9.37 -21.59
C VAL A 35 -9.55 9.27 -21.53
N ILE A 36 -10.09 8.35 -20.73
CA ILE A 36 -11.54 8.18 -20.56
C ILE A 36 -12.18 9.44 -19.96
N GLN A 37 -11.43 10.18 -19.15
CA GLN A 37 -11.88 11.38 -18.44
C GLN A 37 -11.46 12.68 -19.14
N GLU A 38 -10.93 12.58 -20.38
CA GLU A 38 -10.46 13.72 -21.18
C GLU A 38 -9.39 14.59 -20.47
N VAL A 39 -8.65 13.99 -19.53
CA VAL A 39 -7.56 14.67 -18.81
C VAL A 39 -6.28 14.57 -19.65
N PRO A 40 -5.57 15.69 -19.89
CA PRO A 40 -4.29 15.66 -20.59
C PRO A 40 -3.30 14.69 -19.94
N ALA A 41 -2.62 13.87 -20.75
CA ALA A 41 -1.65 12.88 -20.26
C ALA A 41 -0.55 13.50 -19.38
N GLY A 42 -0.13 14.73 -19.70
CA GLY A 42 0.82 15.48 -18.88
C GLY A 42 0.36 15.66 -17.44
N ASN A 43 -0.92 15.97 -17.21
CA ASN A 43 -1.47 16.17 -15.87
C ASN A 43 -1.52 14.87 -15.08
N ILE A 44 -1.86 13.74 -15.73
CA ILE A 44 -1.82 12.41 -15.12
C ILE A 44 -0.39 12.05 -14.71
N LEU A 45 0.59 12.26 -15.61
CA LEU A 45 1.99 11.97 -15.31
C LEU A 45 2.55 12.87 -14.20
N SER A 46 2.19 14.15 -14.19
CA SER A 46 2.51 15.06 -13.09
C SER A 46 1.92 14.58 -11.77
N PHE A 47 0.65 14.16 -11.77
CA PHE A 47 0.00 13.62 -10.59
C PHE A 47 0.65 12.32 -10.10
N LEU A 48 1.07 11.42 -11.02
CA LEU A 48 1.81 10.22 -10.68
C LEU A 48 3.18 10.54 -10.06
N ALA A 49 3.91 11.52 -10.62
CA ALA A 49 5.18 11.96 -10.06
C ALA A 49 5.00 12.54 -8.64
N SER A 50 3.97 13.36 -8.43
CA SER A 50 3.58 13.84 -7.10
C SER A 50 3.20 12.70 -6.16
N THR A 51 2.46 11.71 -6.63
CA THR A 51 2.08 10.52 -5.86
C THR A 51 3.30 9.69 -5.46
N PHE A 52 4.30 9.60 -6.34
CA PHE A 52 5.55 8.89 -6.03
C PHE A 52 6.31 9.56 -4.87
N LEU A 53 6.34 10.90 -4.84
CA LEU A 53 7.04 11.67 -3.83
C LEU A 53 6.26 11.81 -2.51
N LEU A 54 4.97 12.16 -2.62
CA LEU A 54 4.12 12.54 -1.49
C LEU A 54 3.22 11.40 -1.00
N GLN A 55 3.14 10.29 -1.73
CA GLN A 55 2.35 9.11 -1.38
C GLN A 55 0.89 9.49 -1.10
N ALA A 56 0.35 9.10 0.07
CA ALA A 56 -1.02 9.39 0.46
C ALA A 56 -1.29 10.90 0.68
N ALA A 57 -0.26 11.74 0.69
CA ALA A 57 -0.38 13.20 0.79
C ALA A 57 -0.47 13.92 -0.57
N ALA A 58 -0.29 13.21 -1.69
CA ALA A 58 -0.48 13.76 -3.04
C ALA A 58 -1.93 14.16 -3.45
N PRO A 59 -3.02 13.56 -2.93
CA PRO A 59 -4.37 13.80 -3.45
C PRO A 59 -4.79 15.27 -3.63
N PRO A 60 -4.44 16.22 -2.73
CA PRO A 60 -4.81 17.63 -2.88
C PRO A 60 -4.27 18.27 -4.16
N LEU A 61 -3.19 17.73 -4.74
CA LEU A 61 -2.63 18.21 -6.00
C LEU A 61 -3.44 17.78 -7.23
N GLY A 62 -4.39 16.84 -7.08
CA GLY A 62 -5.22 16.38 -8.17
C GLY A 62 -6.18 17.45 -8.71
N GLY A 63 -6.79 18.23 -7.82
CA GLY A 63 -7.72 19.30 -8.19
C GLY A 63 -7.10 20.36 -9.11
N PRO A 64 -5.95 20.97 -8.75
CA PRO A 64 -5.22 21.89 -9.61
C PRO A 64 -4.81 21.31 -10.98
N LEU A 65 -4.67 19.99 -11.09
CA LEU A 65 -4.35 19.28 -12.33
C LEU A 65 -5.61 18.90 -13.14
N GLY A 66 -6.80 19.32 -12.71
CA GLY A 66 -8.07 19.05 -13.40
C GLY A 66 -8.65 17.67 -13.12
N LEU A 67 -8.16 16.95 -12.10
CA LEU A 67 -8.64 15.62 -11.76
C LEU A 67 -9.82 15.71 -10.78
N SER A 68 -10.91 15.02 -11.10
CA SER A 68 -12.00 14.83 -10.13
C SER A 68 -11.54 13.93 -8.97
N GLN A 69 -12.19 14.05 -7.81
CA GLN A 69 -11.80 13.28 -6.62
C GLN A 69 -11.85 11.76 -6.84
N MET A 70 -12.86 11.30 -7.58
CA MET A 70 -12.98 9.87 -7.91
C MET A 70 -11.83 9.41 -8.81
N VAL A 71 -11.41 10.25 -9.76
CA VAL A 71 -10.29 9.96 -10.64
C VAL A 71 -8.97 9.94 -9.86
N VAL A 72 -8.77 10.88 -8.94
CA VAL A 72 -7.62 10.90 -8.02
C VAL A 72 -7.52 9.57 -7.27
N LEU A 73 -8.61 9.14 -6.62
CA LEU A 73 -8.62 7.89 -5.86
C LEU A 73 -8.42 6.65 -6.75
N ALA A 74 -9.01 6.63 -7.95
CA ALA A 74 -8.82 5.53 -8.90
C ALA A 74 -7.36 5.43 -9.39
N VAL A 75 -6.75 6.56 -9.73
CA VAL A 75 -5.33 6.61 -10.12
C VAL A 75 -4.44 6.17 -8.97
N MET A 76 -4.70 6.64 -7.75
CA MET A 76 -3.94 6.25 -6.56
C MET A 76 -4.11 4.77 -6.18
N ALA A 77 -5.31 4.20 -6.37
CA ALA A 77 -5.54 2.78 -6.17
C ALA A 77 -4.74 1.94 -7.17
N SER A 78 -4.77 2.31 -8.45
CA SER A 78 -3.99 1.65 -9.49
C SER A 78 -2.49 1.76 -9.21
N PHE A 79 -2.03 2.96 -8.87
CA PHE A 79 -0.65 3.22 -8.47
C PHE A 79 -0.20 2.32 -7.31
N ALA A 80 -1.02 2.23 -6.25
CA ALA A 80 -0.70 1.41 -5.09
C ALA A 80 -0.62 -0.08 -5.42
N ILE A 81 -1.56 -0.61 -6.22
CA ILE A 81 -1.52 -2.01 -6.68
C ILE A 81 -0.22 -2.27 -7.43
N GLY A 82 0.13 -1.40 -8.39
CA GLY A 82 1.34 -1.53 -9.20
C GLY A 82 2.61 -1.50 -8.36
N MET A 83 2.72 -0.54 -7.45
CA MET A 83 3.88 -0.40 -6.56
C MET A 83 4.03 -1.59 -5.63
N VAL A 84 2.95 -2.02 -4.98
CA VAL A 84 2.98 -3.15 -4.04
C VAL A 84 3.38 -4.43 -4.76
N LEU A 85 2.80 -4.72 -5.93
CA LEU A 85 3.16 -5.89 -6.74
C LEU A 85 4.62 -5.83 -7.21
N ALA A 86 5.07 -4.68 -7.72
CA ALA A 86 6.43 -4.51 -8.18
C ALA A 86 7.46 -4.73 -7.06
N ILE A 87 7.21 -4.17 -5.86
CA ILE A 87 8.11 -4.35 -4.71
C ILE A 87 8.16 -5.82 -4.28
N LEU A 88 7.02 -6.51 -4.23
CA LEU A 88 6.98 -7.92 -3.87
C LEU A 88 7.78 -8.79 -4.85
N GLU A 89 7.72 -8.52 -6.16
CA GLU A 89 8.54 -9.23 -7.15
C GLU A 89 10.03 -8.89 -7.05
N ILE A 90 10.38 -7.65 -6.73
CA ILE A 90 11.77 -7.25 -6.48
C ILE A 90 12.31 -7.99 -5.26
N CYS A 91 11.53 -8.05 -4.16
CA CYS A 91 11.91 -8.79 -2.96
C CYS A 91 12.12 -10.29 -3.24
N GLU A 92 11.24 -10.90 -4.03
CA GLU A 92 11.39 -12.30 -4.43
C GLU A 92 12.67 -12.52 -5.26
N SER A 93 12.94 -11.62 -6.21
CA SER A 93 14.19 -11.61 -6.97
C SER A 93 15.42 -11.48 -6.05
N LEU A 94 15.34 -10.71 -4.98
CA LEU A 94 16.43 -10.56 -4.00
C LEU A 94 16.68 -11.84 -3.20
N ALA A 95 15.63 -12.57 -2.79
CA ALA A 95 15.82 -13.88 -2.16
C ALA A 95 16.44 -14.90 -3.12
N LEU A 96 16.06 -14.89 -4.39
CA LEU A 96 16.62 -15.79 -5.40
C LEU A 96 18.09 -15.51 -5.74
N THR A 97 18.54 -14.26 -5.59
CA THR A 97 19.91 -13.84 -5.92
C THR A 97 20.89 -13.99 -4.75
N SER A 98 20.41 -13.97 -3.50
CA SER A 98 21.27 -13.95 -2.32
C SER A 98 20.92 -15.04 -1.31
N GLU A 99 21.80 -16.03 -1.17
CA GLU A 99 21.68 -17.07 -0.13
C GLU A 99 21.63 -16.47 1.29
N ARG A 100 22.32 -15.35 1.52
CA ARG A 100 22.30 -14.66 2.81
C ARG A 100 20.91 -14.10 3.11
N VAL A 101 20.27 -13.47 2.12
CA VAL A 101 18.91 -12.93 2.28
C VAL A 101 17.93 -14.09 2.43
N SER A 102 17.97 -15.09 1.55
CA SER A 102 17.09 -16.27 1.63
C SER A 102 17.20 -16.98 2.98
N GLY A 103 18.42 -17.24 3.46
CA GLY A 103 18.64 -17.90 4.75
C GLY A 103 18.24 -17.04 5.96
N TRP A 104 18.32 -15.71 5.85
CA TRP A 104 17.78 -14.80 6.87
C TRP A 104 16.26 -14.83 6.91
N ILE A 105 15.61 -14.76 5.74
CA ILE A 105 14.14 -14.86 5.62
C ILE A 105 13.63 -16.19 6.17
N GLU A 106 14.32 -17.30 5.88
CA GLU A 106 13.95 -18.61 6.42
C GLU A 106 14.04 -18.65 7.95
N LYS A 107 15.08 -18.03 8.54
CA LYS A 107 15.22 -17.91 10.00
C LYS A 107 14.10 -17.06 10.62
N VAL A 108 13.73 -15.95 9.97
CA VAL A 108 12.60 -15.12 10.40
C VAL A 108 11.30 -15.91 10.31
N GLY A 109 11.06 -16.62 9.21
CA GLY A 109 9.91 -17.50 9.01
C GLY A 109 9.77 -18.54 10.12
N LYS A 110 10.84 -19.28 10.45
CA LYS A 110 10.86 -20.25 11.55
C LYS A 110 10.56 -19.62 12.91
N LYS A 111 10.95 -18.36 13.13
CA LYS A 111 10.60 -17.63 14.36
C LYS A 111 9.14 -17.21 14.37
N MET A 112 8.59 -16.87 13.20
CA MET A 112 7.20 -16.48 13.01
C MET A 112 6.21 -17.63 13.17
N GLU A 113 6.62 -18.88 12.95
CA GLU A 113 5.81 -20.08 13.23
C GLU A 113 5.37 -20.16 14.71
N ARG A 114 6.13 -19.55 15.62
CA ARG A 114 5.76 -19.44 17.05
C ARG A 114 4.57 -18.51 17.29
N TYR A 115 4.18 -17.71 16.30
CA TYR A 115 3.14 -16.69 16.38
C TYR A 115 2.10 -16.84 15.24
N PRO A 116 1.30 -17.93 15.24
CA PRO A 116 0.38 -18.24 14.14
C PRO A 116 -0.71 -17.17 13.93
N ALA A 117 -1.08 -16.45 15.00
CA ALA A 117 -2.02 -15.33 14.90
C ALA A 117 -1.47 -14.18 14.04
N ILE A 118 -0.19 -13.84 14.17
CA ILE A 118 0.45 -12.78 13.39
C ILE A 118 0.62 -13.23 11.93
N GLN A 119 0.87 -14.51 11.70
CA GLN A 119 0.96 -15.05 10.34
C GLN A 119 -0.39 -15.04 9.61
N LYS A 120 -1.49 -15.35 10.32
CA LYS A 120 -2.84 -15.39 9.75
C LYS A 120 -3.47 -14.02 9.54
N TYR A 121 -3.30 -13.10 10.50
CA TYR A 121 -3.96 -11.78 10.48
C TYR A 121 -3.01 -10.62 10.21
N GLY A 122 -1.70 -10.85 10.11
CA GLY A 122 -0.70 -9.81 9.92
C GLY A 122 -0.94 -8.98 8.66
N ALA A 123 -1.38 -9.59 7.56
CA ALA A 123 -1.72 -8.87 6.34
C ALA A 123 -2.83 -7.81 6.55
N ILE A 124 -3.73 -7.97 7.52
CA ILE A 124 -4.77 -6.97 7.80
C ILE A 124 -4.14 -5.70 8.37
N SER A 125 -3.07 -5.84 9.17
CA SER A 125 -2.35 -4.71 9.76
C SER A 125 -1.71 -3.81 8.70
N CYS A 126 -1.47 -4.31 7.48
CA CYS A 126 -1.01 -3.50 6.34
C CYS A 126 -1.93 -2.31 6.06
N THR A 127 -3.23 -2.44 6.36
CA THR A 127 -4.20 -1.34 6.21
C THR A 127 -3.81 -0.14 7.06
N LEU A 128 -3.35 -0.38 8.30
CA LEU A 128 -2.95 0.67 9.23
C LEU A 128 -1.52 1.14 8.95
N ILE A 129 -0.60 0.23 8.62
CA ILE A 129 0.80 0.57 8.32
C ILE A 129 0.87 1.47 7.08
N ALA A 130 -0.02 1.29 6.10
CA ALA A 130 -0.11 2.12 4.89
C ALA A 130 -0.31 3.63 5.18
N TRP A 131 -0.78 4.00 6.38
CA TRP A 131 -0.98 5.40 6.78
C TRP A 131 0.30 6.09 7.23
N ILE A 132 1.36 5.35 7.52
CA ILE A 132 2.63 5.92 7.99
C ILE A 132 3.28 6.68 6.82
N PRO A 133 3.47 8.01 6.90
CA PRO A 133 4.10 8.76 5.82
C PRO A 133 5.51 8.24 5.53
N GLY A 134 5.91 8.22 4.26
CA GLY A 134 7.24 7.78 3.85
C GLY A 134 7.41 6.25 3.76
N ILE A 135 6.83 5.50 4.71
CA ILE A 135 7.05 4.06 4.87
C ILE A 135 5.84 3.24 4.40
N GLY A 136 4.63 3.78 4.50
CA GLY A 136 3.39 3.03 4.36
C GLY A 136 3.27 2.26 3.04
N LEU A 137 3.39 2.94 1.90
CA LEU A 137 3.21 2.26 0.61
C LEU A 137 4.40 1.36 0.24
N TYR A 138 5.63 1.82 0.51
CA TYR A 138 6.85 1.16 0.03
C TYR A 138 7.41 0.12 1.00
N GLY A 139 7.37 0.40 2.29
CA GLY A 139 7.89 -0.45 3.36
C GLY A 139 6.96 -1.60 3.73
N THR A 140 5.63 -1.39 3.67
CA THR A 140 4.65 -2.43 4.02
C THR A 140 4.81 -3.73 3.23
N PRO A 141 4.92 -3.74 1.89
CA PRO A 141 5.16 -4.96 1.14
C PRO A 141 6.48 -5.66 1.50
N ILE A 142 7.52 -4.89 1.83
CA ILE A 142 8.82 -5.44 2.27
C ILE A 142 8.66 -6.16 3.61
N ILE A 143 8.02 -5.51 4.59
CA ILE A 143 7.76 -6.10 5.91
C ILE A 143 6.91 -7.34 5.77
N ALA A 144 5.84 -7.26 4.99
CA ALA A 144 4.92 -8.37 4.78
C ALA A 144 5.61 -9.57 4.10
N TRP A 145 6.52 -9.31 3.15
CA TRP A 145 7.36 -10.32 2.53
C TRP A 145 8.33 -10.96 3.53
N ILE A 146 9.02 -10.16 4.36
CA ILE A 146 9.92 -10.65 5.42
C ILE A 146 9.18 -11.57 6.39
N LEU A 147 7.95 -11.22 6.75
CA LEU A 147 7.12 -11.96 7.69
C LEU A 147 6.35 -13.12 7.05
N GLY A 148 6.49 -13.33 5.73
CA GLY A 148 5.86 -14.43 5.00
C GLY A 148 4.33 -14.35 4.96
N TRP A 149 3.76 -13.14 4.90
CA TRP A 149 2.32 -12.95 4.83
C TRP A 149 1.76 -13.27 3.44
N ASN A 150 0.45 -13.59 3.38
CA ASN A 150 -0.21 -13.90 2.12
C ASN A 150 -0.15 -12.72 1.17
N ARG A 151 0.49 -12.93 0.02
CA ARG A 151 0.76 -11.91 -1.00
C ARG A 151 -0.48 -11.17 -1.48
N TRP A 152 -1.57 -11.88 -1.76
CA TRP A 152 -2.80 -11.27 -2.25
C TRP A 152 -3.47 -10.41 -1.19
N LEU A 153 -3.49 -10.89 0.06
CA LEU A 153 -4.03 -10.10 1.17
C LEU A 153 -3.20 -8.83 1.40
N VAL A 154 -1.88 -8.90 1.29
CA VAL A 154 -1.00 -7.73 1.41
C VAL A 154 -1.32 -6.70 0.34
N VAL A 155 -1.46 -7.10 -0.92
CA VAL A 155 -1.84 -6.20 -2.01
C VAL A 155 -3.18 -5.52 -1.71
N VAL A 156 -4.19 -6.29 -1.32
CA VAL A 156 -5.54 -5.77 -1.03
C VAL A 156 -5.53 -4.82 0.16
N PHE A 157 -4.98 -5.23 1.31
CA PHE A 157 -5.01 -4.43 2.54
C PHE A 157 -4.10 -3.21 2.49
N THR A 158 -2.92 -3.29 1.88
CA THR A 158 -2.05 -2.12 1.66
C THR A 158 -2.72 -1.12 0.71
N THR A 159 -3.28 -1.60 -0.40
CA THR A 159 -3.99 -0.73 -1.35
C THR A 159 -5.20 -0.07 -0.69
N ALA A 160 -6.03 -0.85 0.02
CA ALA A 160 -7.19 -0.32 0.73
C ALA A 160 -6.77 0.73 1.77
N GLY A 161 -5.78 0.42 2.61
CA GLY A 161 -5.25 1.35 3.60
C GLY A 161 -4.75 2.65 2.97
N PHE A 162 -4.01 2.54 1.87
CA PHE A 162 -3.49 3.68 1.13
C PHE A 162 -4.59 4.56 0.52
N VAL A 163 -5.60 3.93 -0.11
CA VAL A 163 -6.75 4.65 -0.70
C VAL A 163 -7.60 5.32 0.39
N ILE A 164 -7.80 4.67 1.53
CA ILE A 164 -8.52 5.29 2.66
C ILE A 164 -7.72 6.47 3.21
N ALA A 165 -6.39 6.34 3.36
CA ALA A 165 -5.54 7.45 3.78
C ALA A 165 -5.60 8.63 2.78
N ALA A 166 -5.56 8.33 1.48
CA ALA A 166 -5.71 9.32 0.42
C ALA A 166 -7.08 10.03 0.44
N ALA A 167 -8.16 9.27 0.62
CA ALA A 167 -9.51 9.82 0.75
C ALA A 167 -9.65 10.69 2.00
N PHE A 168 -9.03 10.28 3.12
CA PHE A 168 -8.98 11.06 4.34
C PHE A 168 -8.22 12.37 4.15
N VAL A 169 -7.09 12.36 3.45
CA VAL A 169 -6.34 13.59 3.12
C VAL A 169 -7.16 14.50 2.22
N LEU A 170 -7.87 13.98 1.21
CA LEU A 170 -8.80 14.78 0.40
C LEU A 170 -9.89 15.41 1.25
N PHE A 171 -10.51 14.62 2.12
CA PHE A 171 -11.56 15.08 3.01
C PHE A 171 -11.05 16.23 3.90
N VAL A 172 -9.89 16.05 4.53
CA VAL A 172 -9.24 17.06 5.36
C VAL A 172 -8.93 18.32 4.55
N ALA A 173 -8.31 18.18 3.37
CA ALA A 173 -7.94 19.32 2.53
C ALA A 173 -9.14 20.16 2.06
N GLN A 174 -10.34 19.57 2.00
CA GLN A 174 -11.57 20.24 1.59
C GLN A 174 -12.39 20.82 2.74
N HIS A 175 -12.26 20.29 3.95
CA HIS A 175 -13.14 20.62 5.07
C HIS A 175 -12.40 21.28 6.24
N ILE A 176 -11.07 21.21 6.28
CA ILE A 176 -10.25 21.85 7.31
C ILE A 176 -9.72 23.16 6.76
N HIS A 177 -10.43 24.24 7.08
CA HIS A 177 -10.00 25.61 6.76
C HIS A 177 -9.49 26.35 8.00
N SER A 178 -9.75 25.82 9.21
CA SER A 178 -9.37 26.43 10.48
C SER A 178 -8.81 25.41 11.50
N ILE A 179 -8.10 25.90 12.53
CA ILE A 179 -7.53 25.08 13.63
C ILE A 179 -8.63 24.34 14.42
N GLU A 180 -9.84 24.88 14.48
CA GLU A 180 -10.99 24.25 15.15
C GLU A 180 -11.41 22.92 14.49
N ASP A 181 -11.34 22.83 13.17
CA ASP A 181 -11.70 21.61 12.43
C ASP A 181 -10.74 20.45 12.75
N VAL A 182 -9.46 20.78 13.01
CA VAL A 182 -8.43 19.82 13.45
C VAL A 182 -8.73 19.31 14.86
N PHE A 183 -9.21 20.18 15.75
CA PHE A 183 -9.63 19.81 17.10
C PHE A 183 -10.86 18.89 17.08
N ILE A 184 -11.86 19.20 16.26
CA ILE A 184 -13.07 18.37 16.11
C ILE A 184 -12.71 16.99 15.55
N LEU A 185 -11.85 16.91 14.54
CA LEU A 185 -11.38 15.65 13.97
C LEU A 185 -10.59 14.82 15.00
N GLY A 186 -9.73 15.47 15.79
CA GLY A 186 -8.97 14.84 16.87
C GLY A 186 -9.88 14.28 17.99
N VAL A 187 -10.90 15.04 18.39
CA VAL A 187 -11.89 14.61 19.39
C VAL A 187 -12.78 13.48 18.85
N ALA A 188 -13.24 13.57 17.60
CA ALA A 188 -14.02 12.52 16.96
C ALA A 188 -13.23 11.22 16.79
N GLY A 189 -11.95 11.33 16.40
CA GLY A 189 -11.02 10.19 16.34
C GLY A 189 -10.81 9.54 17.72
N ALA A 190 -10.57 10.35 18.76
CA ALA A 190 -10.44 9.86 20.13
C ALA A 190 -11.72 9.19 20.64
N ALA A 191 -12.88 9.79 20.37
CA ALA A 191 -14.19 9.23 20.73
C ALA A 191 -14.46 7.89 20.01
N GLY A 192 -14.09 7.77 18.73
CA GLY A 192 -14.19 6.53 17.96
C GLY A 192 -13.32 5.41 18.54
N VAL A 193 -12.08 5.72 18.95
CA VAL A 193 -11.18 4.76 19.60
C VAL A 193 -11.73 4.33 20.95
N ILE A 194 -12.24 5.26 21.76
CA ILE A 194 -12.87 4.96 23.05
C ILE A 194 -14.11 4.07 22.85
N ALA A 195 -14.95 4.37 21.86
CA ALA A 195 -16.13 3.58 21.53
C ALA A 195 -15.76 2.15 21.10
N LEU A 196 -14.70 1.98 20.29
CA LEU A 196 -14.19 0.67 19.89
C LEU A 196 -13.62 -0.13 21.07
N ILE A 197 -12.89 0.52 21.98
CA ILE A 197 -12.38 -0.11 23.20
C ILE A 197 -13.53 -0.54 24.12
N LEU A 198 -14.54 0.31 24.27
CA LEU A 198 -15.72 0.02 25.08
C LEU A 198 -16.56 -1.11 24.46
N ALA A 199 -16.79 -1.09 23.15
CA ALA A 199 -17.50 -2.15 22.43
C ALA A 199 -16.74 -3.49 22.52
N GLY A 200 -15.41 -3.47 22.39
CA GLY A 200 -14.56 -4.64 22.57
C GLY A 200 -14.62 -5.21 24.00
N LYS A 201 -14.65 -4.35 25.02
CA LYS A 201 -14.86 -4.76 26.42
C LYS A 201 -16.27 -5.33 26.65
N TYR A 202 -17.29 -4.74 26.04
CA TYR A 202 -18.68 -5.18 26.18
C TYR A 202 -18.94 -6.53 25.52
N ALA A 203 -18.37 -6.75 24.33
CA ALA A 203 -18.43 -8.03 23.61
C ALA A 203 -17.74 -9.16 24.40
N ARG A 204 -16.61 -8.86 25.04
CA ARG A 204 -15.87 -9.83 25.88
C ARG A 204 -16.63 -10.23 27.14
N LYS A 205 -17.44 -9.32 27.68
CA LYS A 205 -18.25 -9.54 28.90
C LYS A 205 -19.55 -10.32 28.64
N ARG A 206 -20.00 -10.41 27.38
CA ARG A 206 -21.14 -11.25 26.96
C ARG A 206 -20.76 -12.69 26.59
N ALA A 207 -19.47 -12.96 26.40
CA ALA A 207 -18.93 -14.27 26.03
C ALA A 207 -18.39 -15.08 27.22
N SER A 208 -18.53 -14.54 28.44
CA SER A 208 -18.19 -15.15 29.74
C SER A 208 -19.47 -15.33 30.55
#